data_AF-S8EGJ6-F1
#
_entry.id   AF-S8EGJ6-F1
#
_cell.length_a   1.000
_cell.length_b   1.000
_cell.length_c   1.000
_cell.angle_alpha   90.00
_cell.angle_beta   90.00
_cell.angle_gamma   90.00
#
_symmetry.space_group_name_H-M   'P 1'
#
loop_
_entity.id
_entity.type
_entity.pdbx_description
1 polymer ?
#
loop_
_entity_poly.entity_id
_entity_poly.type
_entity_poly.pdbx_seq_one_letter_code
_entity_poly.pdbx_strand_id
1 'polypeptide(L)' 'CCEKRCIEVKFDRMNCGSCGKRCEFSEICCEGKCVNVLWNEKHCGGCDVRCEKGSECSYGMCSYA' A
#
# COMPACT_ATOMS: atom_id res chain seq x y z
N CYS A 1 -5.68 2.06 19.85
CA CYS A 1 -5.37 0.89 20.68
C CYS A 1 -6.10 -0.33 20.16
N CYS A 2 -5.38 -1.43 20.01
CA CYS A 2 -5.93 -2.76 19.73
C CYS A 2 -5.58 -3.66 20.88
N GLU A 3 -6.58 -4.26 21.51
CA GLU A 3 -6.35 -5.24 22.59
C GLU A 3 -5.35 -4.75 23.64
N LYS A 4 -5.49 -3.49 24.09
CA LYS A 4 -4.59 -2.83 25.07
C LYS A 4 -3.15 -2.61 24.59
N ARG A 5 -2.85 -2.82 23.31
CA ARG A 5 -1.57 -2.47 22.66
C ARG A 5 -1.72 -1.27 21.72
N CYS A 6 -0.72 -0.41 21.72
CA CYS A 6 -0.54 0.59 20.68
C CYS A 6 0.06 -0.10 19.47
N ILE A 7 -0.73 -0.24 18.41
CA ILE A 7 -0.26 -0.77 17.14
C ILE A 7 -0.28 0.33 16.08
N GLU A 8 0.66 0.24 15.16
CA GLU A 8 0.89 1.26 14.16
C GLU A 8 0.02 1.02 12.93
N VAL A 9 -1.21 1.52 12.99
CA VAL A 9 -2.20 1.34 11.92
C VAL A 9 -1.83 2.03 10.61
N LYS A 10 -0.75 2.82 10.58
CA LYS A 10 -0.33 3.57 9.39
C LYS A 10 0.43 2.71 8.37
N PHE A 11 1.21 1.74 8.85
CA PHE A 11 2.09 0.91 8.03
C PHE A 11 1.90 -0.58 8.30
N ASP A 12 1.20 -0.95 9.38
CA ASP A 12 0.88 -2.33 9.67
C ASP A 12 -0.19 -2.87 8.71
N ARG A 13 0.23 -3.76 7.81
CA ARG A 13 -0.63 -4.45 6.85
C ARG A 13 -1.76 -5.26 7.49
N MET A 14 -1.57 -5.74 8.72
CA MET A 14 -2.57 -6.53 9.44
C MET A 14 -3.57 -5.64 10.19
N ASN A 15 -3.27 -4.36 10.34
CA ASN A 15 -4.05 -3.40 11.12
C ASN A 15 -4.18 -2.05 10.41
N CYS A 16 -4.34 -2.05 9.10
CA CYS A 16 -4.21 -0.87 8.28
C CYS A 16 -5.43 0.06 8.40
N GLY A 17 -5.22 1.26 8.95
CA GLY A 17 -6.25 2.25 9.24
C GLY A 17 -7.13 1.92 10.44
N SER A 18 -7.28 0.64 10.78
CA SER A 18 -8.02 0.18 11.94
C SER A 18 -7.54 -1.19 12.40
N CYS A 19 -7.83 -1.50 13.67
CA CYS A 19 -7.57 -2.79 14.26
C CYS A 19 -8.11 -3.97 13.45
N GLY A 20 -7.30 -4.99 13.19
CA GLY A 20 -7.72 -6.20 12.49
C GLY A 20 -8.08 -6.00 11.01
N LYS A 21 -7.88 -4.80 10.46
CA LYS A 21 -8.09 -4.53 9.05
C LYS A 21 -6.86 -4.93 8.26
N ARG A 22 -6.92 -6.14 7.72
CA ARG A 22 -5.87 -6.69 6.88
C ARG A 22 -6.02 -6.24 5.43
N CYS A 23 -4.93 -5.76 4.82
CA CYS A 23 -4.89 -5.49 3.39
C CYS A 23 -4.77 -6.78 2.55
N GLU A 24 -5.25 -6.75 1.31
CA GLU A 24 -5.19 -7.91 0.41
C GLU A 24 -3.76 -8.32 0.03
N PHE A 25 -3.60 -9.47 -0.65
CA PHE A 25 -2.30 -10.08 -0.91
C PHE A 25 -1.35 -9.15 -1.71
N SER A 26 -1.90 -8.38 -2.64
CA SER A 26 -1.21 -7.40 -3.50
C SER A 26 -1.16 -5.98 -2.92
N GLU A 27 -1.73 -5.77 -1.73
CA GLU A 27 -1.84 -4.46 -1.11
C GLU A 27 -0.90 -4.31 0.09
N ILE A 28 -0.41 -3.08 0.23
CA ILE A 28 0.35 -2.65 1.41
C ILE A 28 -0.42 -1.55 2.14
N CYS A 29 -0.08 -1.34 3.41
CA CYS A 29 -0.64 -0.25 4.17
C CYS A 29 0.17 1.03 3.96
N CYS A 30 -0.43 2.02 3.31
CA CYS A 30 0.12 3.35 3.15
C CYS A 30 -0.74 4.36 3.91
N GLU A 31 -0.18 4.96 4.94
CA GLU A 31 -0.84 5.96 5.78
C GLU A 31 -2.22 5.52 6.31
N GLY A 32 -2.38 4.23 6.61
CA GLY A 32 -3.63 3.66 7.09
C GLY A 32 -4.67 3.36 6.00
N LYS A 33 -4.26 3.32 4.74
CA LYS A 33 -5.05 2.84 3.62
C LYS A 33 -4.36 1.67 2.93
N CYS A 34 -5.13 0.64 2.61
CA CYS A 34 -4.64 -0.43 1.77
C CYS A 34 -4.56 0.09 0.34
N VAL A 35 -3.37 0.02 -0.27
CA VAL A 35 -3.14 0.41 -1.65
C VAL A 35 -2.47 -0.74 -2.39
N ASN A 36 -2.96 -1.00 -3.61
CA ASN A 36 -2.41 -2.03 -4.47
C ASN A 36 -1.16 -1.51 -5.16
N VAL A 37 0.01 -2.00 -4.76
CA VAL A 37 1.28 -1.51 -5.32
C VAL A 37 1.63 -2.12 -6.67
N LEU A 38 0.86 -3.11 -7.14
CA LEU A 38 1.17 -3.82 -8.38
C LEU A 38 0.66 -3.10 -9.62
N TRP A 39 -0.43 -2.33 -9.47
CA TRP A 39 -1.15 -1.69 -10.58
C TRP A 39 -1.45 -0.22 -10.33
N ASN A 40 -1.20 0.29 -9.12
CA ASN A 40 -1.47 1.69 -8.83
C ASN A 40 -0.29 2.55 -9.27
N GLU A 41 -0.49 3.35 -10.32
CA GLU A 41 0.50 4.30 -10.85
C GLU A 41 1.03 5.30 -9.80
N LYS A 42 0.26 5.56 -8.72
CA LYS A 42 0.65 6.48 -7.64
C LYS A 42 1.37 5.81 -6.48
N HIS A 43 1.37 4.48 -6.45
CA HIS A 43 1.93 3.66 -5.37
C HIS A 43 2.67 2.43 -5.93
N CYS A 44 3.33 2.57 -7.07
CA CYS A 44 3.89 1.44 -7.80
C CYS A 44 5.13 0.87 -7.10
N GLY A 45 5.07 -0.37 -6.62
CA GLY A 45 6.13 -1.00 -5.85
C GLY A 45 6.30 -0.49 -4.42
N GLY A 46 5.57 0.55 -4.00
CA GLY A 46 5.67 1.10 -2.65
C GLY A 46 4.77 2.32 -2.39
N CYS A 47 4.71 2.77 -1.13
CA CYS A 47 3.94 3.96 -0.75
C CYS A 47 4.52 5.21 -1.42
N ASP A 48 3.62 6.06 -1.93
CA ASP A 48 3.92 7.28 -2.68
C ASP A 48 4.95 7.16 -3.82
N VAL A 49 5.15 5.95 -4.35
CA VAL A 49 5.98 5.73 -5.53
C VAL A 49 5.14 5.97 -6.77
N ARG A 50 5.35 7.13 -7.40
CA ARG A 50 4.72 7.47 -8.68
C ARG A 50 5.60 7.05 -9.85
N CYS A 51 5.00 6.43 -10.85
CA CYS A 51 5.64 6.24 -12.14
C CYS A 51 5.74 7.56 -12.91
N GLU A 52 6.74 7.69 -13.80
CA GLU A 52 6.88 8.86 -14.67
C GLU A 52 5.66 8.99 -15.60
N LYS A 53 5.44 10.20 -16.12
CA LYS A 53 4.32 10.47 -17.02
C LYS A 53 4.41 9.57 -18.26
N GLY A 54 3.44 8.67 -18.41
CA GLY A 54 3.36 7.72 -19.54
C GLY A 54 3.81 6.30 -19.19
N SER A 55 4.38 6.09 -18.00
CA SER A 55 4.79 4.76 -17.55
C SER A 55 3.64 4.05 -16.82
N GLU A 56 3.29 2.85 -17.28
CA GLU A 56 2.30 1.99 -16.61
C GLU A 56 2.92 1.30 -15.40
N CYS A 57 2.14 1.15 -14.32
CA CYS A 57 2.52 0.30 -13.21
C CYS A 57 2.09 -1.14 -13.49
N SER A 58 3.05 -2.03 -13.71
CA SER A 58 2.79 -3.45 -13.95
C SER A 58 3.63 -4.31 -13.01
N TYR A 59 2.96 -5.22 -12.30
CA TYR A 59 3.60 -6.13 -11.32
C TYR A 59 4.49 -5.42 -10.27
N GLY A 60 4.17 -4.17 -9.94
CA GLY A 60 4.92 -3.37 -8.95
C GLY A 60 6.19 -2.73 -9.51
N MET A 61 6.30 -2.64 -10.83
CA MET A 61 7.38 -1.94 -11.51
C MET A 61 6.77 -0.92 -12.48
N CYS A 62 7.37 0.25 -12.56
CA CYS A 62 7.04 1.22 -13.60
C CYS A 62 7.65 0.73 -14.91
N SER A 63 6.81 0.19 -15.79
CA SER A 63 7.22 -0.18 -17.15
C SER A 63 7.30 1.07 -18.03
N TYR A 64 8.35 1.15 -18.84
CA TYR A 64 8.38 2.04 -20.01
C TYR A 64 7.44 1.44 -21.05
N ALA A 65 6.21 1.95 -21.13
CA ALA A 65 5.30 1.71 -22.25
C ALA A 65 5.52 2.79 -23.32
#